data_AF-A0A662RQC3-F1
#
_entry.id   AF-A0A662RQC3-F1
#
_cell.length_a   1.000
_cell.length_b   1.000
_cell.length_c   1.000
_cell.angle_alpha   90.00
_cell.angle_beta   90.00
_cell.angle_gamma   90.00
#
_symmetry.space_group_name_H-M   'P 1'
#
loop_
_entity.id
_entity.type
_entity.pdbx_description
1 polymer ?
#
loop_
_entity_poly.entity_id
_entity_poly.type
_entity_poly.pdbx_seq_one_letter_code
_entity_poly.pdbx_strand_id
1 'polypeptide(L)'
;MEKRSGIVGFTGTFRESMEEIKEGSKVVFTGSVAVCTPFIELLAYTVRDRGFEMLYVPRADAKEARKIKEIENIGYSVVDEKGNPENPDAVVVLGGLAMPKFGCPPEDVIRMIEDISGEKKPKTIGVGFMNIFEREGWDKKIKFDTLIDTTMEVVVK
;
A
#
# COMPACT_ATOMS: atom_id res chain seq x y z
N MET A 1 -17.79 10.33 7.25
CA MET A 1 -16.57 9.61 7.62
C MET A 1 -16.70 9.12 9.04
N GLU A 2 -16.55 7.82 9.24
CA GLU A 2 -16.41 7.23 10.57
C GLU A 2 -14.98 7.49 11.05
N LYS A 3 -14.80 8.03 12.26
CA LYS A 3 -13.48 8.29 12.83
C LYS A 3 -13.07 7.12 13.71
N ARG A 4 -11.96 6.48 13.37
CA ARG A 4 -11.30 5.46 14.19
C ARG A 4 -9.92 5.97 14.60
N SER A 5 -9.43 5.53 15.75
CA SER A 5 -8.23 6.09 16.36
C SER A 5 -7.16 5.06 16.66
N GLY A 6 -5.91 5.52 16.68
CA GLY A 6 -4.75 4.72 17.03
C GLY A 6 -4.44 3.61 16.02
N ILE A 7 -3.50 2.74 16.41
CA ILE A 7 -3.05 1.62 15.57
C ILE A 7 -4.19 0.66 15.26
N VAL A 8 -5.06 0.36 16.24
CA VAL A 8 -6.21 -0.55 16.05
C VAL A 8 -7.18 -0.01 15.01
N GLY A 9 -7.49 1.29 15.06
CA GLY A 9 -8.33 1.93 14.04
C GLY A 9 -7.68 1.87 12.67
N PHE A 10 -6.39 2.23 12.57
CA PHE A 10 -5.64 2.20 11.31
C PHE A 10 -5.59 0.81 10.67
N THR A 11 -5.13 -0.21 11.42
CA THR A 11 -5.01 -1.57 10.90
C THR A 11 -6.39 -2.21 10.68
N GLY A 12 -7.38 -1.92 11.54
CA GLY A 12 -8.75 -2.42 11.38
C GLY A 12 -9.40 -1.91 10.10
N THR A 13 -9.30 -0.61 9.82
CA THR A 13 -9.82 -0.02 8.58
C THR A 13 -9.11 -0.56 7.34
N PHE A 14 -7.79 -0.75 7.39
CA PHE A 14 -7.09 -1.41 6.28
C PHE A 14 -7.58 -2.84 6.06
N ARG A 15 -7.74 -3.63 7.13
CA ARG A 15 -8.25 -5.00 7.04
C ARG A 15 -9.63 -5.07 6.39
N GLU A 16 -10.54 -4.19 6.80
CA GLU A 16 -11.90 -4.07 6.22
C GLU A 16 -11.85 -3.72 4.73
N SER A 17 -10.95 -2.83 4.30
CA SER A 17 -10.80 -2.49 2.88
C SER A 17 -10.42 -3.68 1.99
N MET A 18 -9.85 -4.73 2.60
CA MET A 18 -9.40 -5.97 1.95
C MET A 18 -10.44 -7.10 2.05
N GLU A 19 -11.63 -6.90 2.64
CA GLU A 19 -12.62 -7.97 2.84
C GLU A 19 -13.07 -8.64 1.54
N GLU A 20 -13.32 -7.86 0.49
CA GLU A 20 -13.77 -8.36 -0.82
C GLU A 20 -12.68 -9.06 -1.64
N ILE A 21 -11.41 -8.97 -1.21
CA ILE A 21 -10.29 -9.61 -1.90
C ILE A 21 -10.24 -11.09 -1.52
N LYS A 22 -10.28 -11.98 -2.51
CA LYS A 22 -10.30 -13.43 -2.26
C LYS A 22 -9.04 -13.88 -1.51
N GLU A 23 -9.18 -14.80 -0.55
CA GLU A 23 -8.01 -15.43 0.09
C GLU A 23 -7.07 -16.07 -0.93
N GLY A 24 -5.76 -16.01 -0.66
CA GLY A 24 -4.73 -16.48 -1.60
C GLY A 24 -4.45 -15.55 -2.78
N SER A 25 -5.17 -14.43 -2.90
CA SER A 25 -4.95 -13.42 -3.95
C SER A 25 -3.60 -12.71 -3.86
N LYS A 26 -3.23 -12.06 -4.96
CA LYS A 26 -2.01 -11.26 -5.05
C LYS A 26 -2.27 -9.80 -4.68
N VAL A 27 -1.46 -9.26 -3.78
CA VAL A 27 -1.53 -7.86 -3.33
C VAL A 27 -0.18 -7.18 -3.54
N VAL A 28 -0.19 -6.08 -4.29
CA VAL A 28 1.01 -5.27 -4.56
C VAL A 28 0.95 -3.98 -3.77
N PHE A 29 1.93 -3.76 -2.90
CA PHE A 29 2.13 -2.49 -2.22
C PHE A 29 3.11 -1.64 -3.03
N THR A 30 2.86 -0.34 -3.15
CA THR A 30 3.80 0.62 -3.75
C THR A 30 3.98 1.82 -2.85
N GLY A 31 5.23 2.25 -2.65
CA GLY A 31 5.56 3.21 -1.61
C GLY A 31 6.98 3.76 -1.75
N SER A 32 7.23 4.91 -1.09
CA SER A 32 8.58 5.46 -1.00
C SER A 32 9.48 4.60 -0.11
N VAL A 33 10.69 4.31 -0.58
CA VAL A 33 11.71 3.55 0.16
C VAL A 33 12.18 4.24 1.44
N ALA A 34 11.93 5.55 1.58
CA ALA A 34 12.41 6.32 2.73
C ALA A 34 11.57 6.07 3.99
N VAL A 35 10.26 5.88 3.84
CA VAL A 35 9.32 5.89 4.97
C VAL A 35 8.22 4.84 4.89
N CYS A 36 7.90 4.31 3.70
CA CYS A 36 6.70 3.46 3.55
C CYS A 36 6.94 2.00 3.94
N THR A 37 8.18 1.50 3.86
CA THR A 37 8.48 0.08 4.11
C THR A 37 7.97 -0.42 5.47
N PRO A 38 8.19 0.27 6.61
CA PRO A 38 7.67 -0.18 7.90
C PRO A 38 6.13 -0.23 7.95
N PHE A 39 5.45 0.69 7.26
CA PHE A 39 3.98 0.67 7.18
C PHE A 39 3.49 -0.46 6.30
N ILE A 40 4.17 -0.75 5.19
CA ILE A 40 3.86 -1.90 4.33
C ILE A 40 3.95 -3.20 5.12
N GLU A 41 4.99 -3.37 5.92
CA GLU A 41 5.19 -4.56 6.77
C GLU A 41 4.10 -4.67 7.85
N LEU A 42 3.72 -3.56 8.49
CA LEU A 42 2.60 -3.50 9.44
C LEU A 42 1.27 -3.89 8.78
N LEU A 43 0.99 -3.35 7.59
CA LEU A 43 -0.24 -3.64 6.84
C LEU A 43 -0.26 -5.08 6.31
N ALA A 44 0.89 -5.63 5.91
CA ALA A 44 1.01 -7.03 5.53
C ALA A 44 0.69 -7.95 6.72
N TYR A 45 1.24 -7.67 7.91
CA TYR A 45 0.93 -8.41 9.14
C TYR A 45 -0.57 -8.35 9.52
N THR A 46 -1.22 -7.23 9.21
CA THR A 46 -2.65 -7.00 9.49
C THR A 46 -3.56 -7.98 8.75
N VAL A 47 -3.13 -8.49 7.59
CA VAL A 47 -3.88 -9.44 6.74
C VAL A 47 -3.22 -10.81 6.64
N ARG A 48 -2.32 -11.15 7.58
CA ARG A 48 -1.52 -12.40 7.61
C ARG A 48 -2.32 -13.69 7.45
N ASP A 49 -3.55 -13.74 7.96
CA ASP A 49 -4.43 -14.90 7.93
C ASP A 49 -5.18 -15.07 6.60
N ARG A 50 -5.06 -14.13 5.66
CA ARG A 50 -5.71 -14.18 4.34
C ARG A 50 -4.92 -14.98 3.29
N GLY A 51 -3.70 -15.39 3.61
CA GLY A 51 -2.85 -16.18 2.73
C GLY A 51 -2.41 -15.47 1.45
N PHE A 52 -2.44 -14.12 1.42
CA PHE A 52 -2.12 -13.35 0.21
C PHE A 52 -0.67 -13.54 -0.24
N GLU A 53 -0.45 -13.57 -1.55
CA GLU A 53 0.86 -13.33 -2.14
C GLU A 53 1.14 -11.83 -2.13
N MET A 54 2.06 -11.38 -1.26
CA MET A 54 2.31 -9.96 -1.04
C MET A 54 3.65 -9.52 -1.62
N LEU A 55 3.63 -8.42 -2.39
CA LEU A 55 4.81 -7.85 -3.04
C LEU A 55 4.93 -6.37 -2.71
N TYR A 56 6.16 -5.88 -2.59
CA TYR A 56 6.48 -4.46 -2.53
C TYR A 56 7.14 -4.02 -3.84
N VAL A 57 6.54 -3.03 -4.50
CA VAL A 57 7.07 -2.34 -5.67
C VAL A 57 7.57 -0.95 -5.22
N PRO A 58 8.88 -0.76 -5.00
CA PRO A 58 9.40 0.53 -4.56
C PRO A 58 9.31 1.58 -5.65
N ARG A 59 8.96 2.82 -5.28
CA ARG A 59 8.95 4.00 -6.17
C ARG A 59 8.12 3.84 -7.45
N ALA A 60 7.11 2.97 -7.43
CA ALA A 60 6.35 2.59 -8.62
C ALA A 60 7.18 2.00 -9.77
N ASP A 61 8.31 1.36 -9.47
CA ASP A 61 9.13 0.63 -10.45
C ASP A 61 8.90 -0.89 -10.32
N ALA A 62 8.03 -1.43 -11.18
CA ALA A 62 7.65 -2.84 -11.18
C ALA A 62 8.85 -3.80 -11.34
N LYS A 63 9.95 -3.35 -11.96
CA LYS A 63 11.17 -4.16 -12.11
C LYS A 63 11.88 -4.39 -10.77
N GLU A 64 11.60 -3.54 -9.79
CA GLU A 64 12.15 -3.63 -8.45
C GLU A 64 11.26 -4.36 -7.44
N ALA A 65 10.20 -5.03 -7.91
CA ALA A 65 9.32 -5.83 -7.07
C ALA A 65 10.07 -6.82 -6.17
N ARG A 66 9.79 -6.76 -4.87
CA ARG A 66 10.30 -7.66 -3.83
C ARG A 66 9.16 -8.37 -3.12
N LYS A 67 9.40 -9.60 -2.67
CA LYS A 67 8.41 -10.33 -1.87
C LYS A 67 8.32 -9.76 -0.46
N ILE A 68 7.13 -9.84 0.11
CA ILE A 68 6.88 -9.64 1.53
C ILE A 68 6.58 -11.01 2.12
N LYS A 69 7.33 -11.43 3.15
CA LYS A 69 7.21 -12.76 3.74
C LYS A 69 7.06 -12.67 5.25
N GLU A 70 6.34 -13.64 5.80
CA GLU A 70 6.43 -13.91 7.22
C GLU A 70 7.80 -14.49 7.56
N ILE A 71 8.43 -13.91 8.57
CA ILE A 71 9.69 -14.33 9.15
C ILE A 71 9.39 -14.76 10.58
N GLU A 72 9.71 -16.02 10.87
CA GLU A 72 9.44 -16.66 12.16
C GLU A 72 10.01 -15.82 13.33
N ASN A 73 9.20 -15.58 14.36
CA ASN A 73 9.52 -14.77 15.54
C ASN A 73 9.85 -13.28 15.28
N ILE A 74 9.66 -12.78 14.05
CA ILE A 74 9.87 -11.36 13.70
C ILE A 74 8.58 -10.68 13.24
N GLY A 75 7.82 -11.32 12.35
CA GLY A 75 6.63 -10.73 11.72
C GLY A 75 6.75 -10.73 10.20
N TYR A 76 6.13 -9.77 9.51
CA TYR A 76 6.25 -9.65 8.05
C TYR A 76 7.38 -8.70 7.69
N SER A 77 8.18 -9.07 6.69
CA SER A 77 9.28 -8.24 6.20
C SER A 77 9.35 -8.23 4.68
N VAL A 78 9.71 -7.08 4.11
CA VAL A 78 10.20 -7.03 2.73
C VAL A 78 11.55 -7.73 2.68
N VAL A 79 11.68 -8.76 1.86
CA VAL A 79 12.92 -9.51 1.69
C VAL A 79 13.58 -9.18 0.36
N ASP A 80 14.91 -9.33 0.26
CA ASP A 80 15.64 -9.16 -1.00
C ASP A 80 15.48 -10.39 -1.91
N GLU A 81 14.23 -10.76 -2.19
CA GLU A 81 13.84 -11.77 -3.16
C GLU A 81 12.91 -11.12 -4.18
N LYS A 82 13.29 -11.15 -5.46
CA LYS A 82 12.45 -10.65 -6.54
C LYS A 82 11.13 -11.44 -6.60
N GLY A 83 10.06 -10.77 -7.00
CA GLY A 83 8.77 -11.41 -7.25
C GLY A 83 8.07 -10.82 -8.47
N ASN A 84 7.04 -11.50 -8.98
CA ASN A 84 6.30 -11.05 -10.14
C ASN A 84 5.08 -10.21 -9.71
N PRO A 85 5.06 -8.87 -9.94
CA PRO A 85 3.94 -8.01 -9.58
C PRO A 85 2.74 -8.10 -10.53
N GLU A 86 2.85 -8.79 -11.67
CA GLU A 86 1.79 -8.86 -12.68
C GLU A 86 0.51 -9.52 -12.17
N ASN A 87 -0.63 -9.07 -12.72
CA ASN A 87 -1.96 -9.56 -12.41
C ASN A 87 -2.32 -9.50 -10.92
N PRO A 88 -2.13 -8.36 -10.23
CA PRO A 88 -2.57 -8.25 -8.84
C PRO A 88 -4.09 -8.19 -8.76
N ASP A 89 -4.66 -8.68 -7.65
CA ASP A 89 -6.06 -8.48 -7.31
C ASP A 89 -6.27 -7.13 -6.61
N ALA A 90 -5.25 -6.64 -5.89
CA ALA A 90 -5.25 -5.32 -5.26
C ALA A 90 -3.89 -4.63 -5.35
N VAL A 91 -3.92 -3.31 -5.50
CA VAL A 91 -2.74 -2.43 -5.41
C VAL A 91 -2.94 -1.44 -4.27
N VAL A 92 -2.01 -1.43 -3.32
CA VAL A 92 -1.99 -0.51 -2.16
C VAL A 92 -0.95 0.58 -2.40
N VAL A 93 -1.40 1.82 -2.62
CA VAL A 93 -0.55 2.98 -2.86
C VAL A 93 -0.34 3.74 -1.56
N LEU A 94 0.92 3.86 -1.10
CA LEU A 94 1.25 4.58 0.11
C LEU A 94 1.57 6.05 -0.17
N GLY A 95 1.03 6.94 0.67
CA GLY A 95 1.10 8.39 0.50
C GLY A 95 2.50 9.01 0.46
N GLY A 96 3.53 8.27 0.90
CA GLY A 96 4.92 8.72 0.74
C GLY A 96 5.33 8.93 -0.71
N LEU A 97 4.65 8.31 -1.68
CA LEU A 97 4.86 8.55 -3.12
C LEU A 97 4.34 9.91 -3.58
N ALA A 98 3.39 10.51 -2.86
CA ALA A 98 2.88 11.84 -3.16
C ALA A 98 3.73 12.96 -2.52
N MET A 99 4.64 12.64 -1.61
CA MET A 99 5.44 13.66 -0.92
C MET A 99 6.46 14.33 -1.87
N PRO A 100 6.54 15.68 -1.91
CA PRO A 100 7.43 16.40 -2.84
C PRO A 100 8.92 16.01 -2.79
N LYS A 101 9.43 15.55 -1.63
CA LYS A 101 10.85 15.22 -1.44
C LYS A 101 11.23 13.79 -1.80
N PHE A 102 10.30 12.85 -1.65
CA PHE A 102 10.60 11.40 -1.70
C PHE A 102 9.72 10.64 -2.70
N GLY A 103 8.78 11.34 -3.31
CA GLY A 103 7.74 10.80 -4.16
C GLY A 103 8.13 10.71 -5.63
N CYS A 104 7.13 10.46 -6.44
CA CYS A 104 7.18 10.47 -7.90
C CYS A 104 5.97 11.24 -8.43
N PRO A 105 5.90 11.58 -9.72
CA PRO A 105 4.64 11.99 -10.34
C PRO A 105 3.54 10.90 -10.18
N PRO A 106 2.26 11.27 -9.98
CA PRO A 106 1.16 10.31 -9.94
C PRO A 106 1.04 9.49 -11.23
N GLU A 107 1.47 10.05 -12.36
CA GLU A 107 1.49 9.39 -13.66
C GLU A 107 2.39 8.14 -13.66
N ASP A 108 3.45 8.11 -12.86
CA ASP A 108 4.29 6.91 -12.73
C ASP A 108 3.56 5.78 -11.99
N VAL A 109 2.74 6.12 -10.99
CA VAL A 109 1.90 5.13 -10.29
C VAL A 109 0.80 4.60 -11.19
N ILE A 110 0.15 5.49 -11.94
CA ILE A 110 -0.88 5.12 -12.92
C ILE A 110 -0.30 4.16 -13.96
N ARG A 111 0.82 4.53 -14.57
CA ARG A 111 1.51 3.69 -15.55
C ARG A 111 1.92 2.34 -14.95
N MET A 112 2.49 2.33 -13.75
CA MET A 112 2.83 1.07 -13.08
C MET A 112 1.59 0.19 -12.85
N ILE A 113 0.47 0.76 -12.39
CA ILE A 113 -0.77 -0.01 -12.21
C ILE A 113 -1.23 -0.58 -13.56
N GLU A 114 -1.22 0.22 -14.62
CA GLU A 114 -1.59 -0.21 -15.98
C GLU A 114 -0.67 -1.33 -16.50
N ASP A 115 0.65 -1.16 -16.35
CA ASP A 115 1.66 -2.11 -16.83
C ASP A 115 1.57 -3.48 -16.14
N ILE A 116 1.27 -3.50 -14.84
CA ILE A 116 1.13 -4.76 -14.08
C ILE A 116 -0.28 -5.33 -14.13
N SER A 117 -1.27 -4.53 -14.57
CA SER A 117 -2.64 -5.01 -14.75
C SER A 117 -2.69 -5.88 -16.00
N GLY A 118 -3.15 -7.13 -15.85
CA GLY A 118 -3.53 -7.93 -17.01
C GLY A 118 -4.95 -7.61 -17.46
N GLU A 119 -5.73 -8.65 -17.74
CA GLU A 119 -7.11 -8.51 -18.23
C GLU A 119 -8.08 -7.93 -17.18
N LYS A 120 -7.72 -8.01 -15.90
CA LYS A 120 -8.55 -7.55 -14.78
C LYS A 120 -7.93 -6.33 -14.14
N LYS A 121 -8.76 -5.32 -13.91
CA LYS A 121 -8.37 -4.13 -13.15
C LYS A 121 -8.29 -4.47 -11.66
N PRO A 122 -7.16 -4.24 -10.97
CA PRO A 122 -7.04 -4.45 -9.54
C PRO A 122 -7.86 -3.42 -8.74
N LYS A 123 -8.27 -3.80 -7.53
CA LYS A 123 -8.77 -2.84 -6.53
C LYS A 123 -7.62 -1.92 -6.11
N THR A 124 -7.79 -0.61 -6.24
CA THR A 124 -6.76 0.39 -5.92
C THR A 124 -7.07 1.05 -4.57
N ILE A 125 -6.20 0.84 -3.58
CA ILE A 125 -6.38 1.33 -2.21
C ILE A 125 -5.29 2.37 -1.91
N GLY A 126 -5.67 3.59 -1.58
CA GLY A 126 -4.75 4.63 -1.11
C GLY A 126 -4.64 4.59 0.40
N VAL A 127 -3.42 4.57 0.94
CA VAL A 127 -3.18 4.71 2.39
C VAL A 127 -2.22 5.87 2.63
N GLY A 128 -2.79 6.97 3.13
CA GLY A 128 -2.14 8.25 3.31
C GLY A 128 -2.10 8.70 4.77
N PHE A 129 -1.27 9.69 5.02
CA PHE A 129 -1.24 10.41 6.27
C PHE A 129 -1.40 11.90 6.02
N MET A 130 -2.09 12.59 6.92
CA MET A 130 -2.23 14.05 6.90
C MET A 130 -2.78 14.60 5.57
N ASN A 131 -3.78 13.91 5.02
CA ASN A 131 -4.52 14.26 3.80
C ASN A 131 -3.61 14.43 2.56
N ILE A 132 -2.51 13.66 2.49
CA ILE A 132 -1.44 13.88 1.50
C ILE A 132 -1.94 13.70 0.06
N PHE A 133 -2.81 12.73 -0.21
CA PHE A 133 -3.28 12.50 -1.58
C PHE A 133 -4.15 13.65 -2.07
N GLU A 134 -5.04 14.17 -1.24
CA GLU A 134 -5.90 15.30 -1.57
C GLU A 134 -5.12 16.60 -1.65
N ARG A 135 -4.16 16.82 -0.74
CA ARG A 135 -3.30 18.01 -0.73
C ARG A 135 -2.46 18.13 -2.00
N GLU A 136 -1.97 17.00 -2.50
CA GLU A 136 -1.15 16.94 -3.72
C GLU A 136 -2.00 16.68 -4.98
N GLY A 137 -3.33 16.58 -4.84
CA GLY A 137 -4.29 16.41 -5.95
C GLY A 137 -4.27 15.03 -6.62
N TRP A 138 -3.73 14.02 -5.96
CA TRP A 138 -3.67 12.64 -6.44
C TRP A 138 -5.04 11.95 -6.42
N ASP A 139 -5.90 12.30 -5.46
CA ASP A 139 -7.30 11.84 -5.37
C ASP A 139 -8.12 12.15 -6.64
N LYS A 140 -7.72 13.19 -7.39
CA LYS A 140 -8.36 13.60 -8.65
C LYS A 140 -7.74 12.94 -9.88
N LYS A 141 -6.56 12.34 -9.75
CA LYS A 141 -5.79 11.75 -10.85
C LYS A 141 -5.82 10.22 -10.83
N ILE A 142 -5.69 9.63 -9.63
CA ILE A 142 -5.72 8.19 -9.41
C ILE A 142 -7.12 7.82 -8.92
N LYS A 143 -7.78 6.90 -9.63
CA LYS A 143 -9.08 6.38 -9.21
C LYS A 143 -8.90 5.36 -8.10
N PHE A 144 -8.87 5.83 -6.85
CA PHE A 144 -8.91 4.98 -5.67
C PHE A 144 -10.31 4.40 -5.46
N ASP A 145 -10.39 3.08 -5.27
CA ASP A 145 -11.63 2.40 -4.84
C ASP A 145 -11.82 2.56 -3.32
N THR A 146 -10.74 2.77 -2.57
CA THR A 146 -10.77 3.11 -1.16
C THR A 146 -9.60 4.04 -0.83
N LEU A 147 -9.86 5.08 -0.04
CA LEU A 147 -8.84 6.01 0.43
C LEU A 147 -8.88 6.07 1.96
N ILE A 148 -7.80 5.64 2.60
CA ILE A 148 -7.60 5.65 4.05
C ILE A 148 -6.65 6.80 4.36
N ASP A 149 -7.15 7.84 5.02
CA ASP A 149 -6.33 8.93 5.54
C ASP A 149 -6.20 8.83 7.06
N THR A 150 -4.97 8.90 7.55
CA THR A 150 -4.66 8.83 8.99
C THR A 150 -3.98 10.12 9.45
N THR A 151 -4.45 10.68 10.57
CA THR A 151 -3.76 11.80 11.22
C THR A 151 -2.87 11.31 12.35
N MET A 152 -1.68 11.88 12.48
CA MET A 152 -0.74 11.59 13.56
C MET A 152 -0.36 12.87 14.29
N GLU A 153 -0.39 12.82 15.62
CA GLU A 153 0.02 13.91 16.50
C GLU A 153 1.16 13.43 17.40
N VAL A 154 2.16 14.31 17.60
CA VAL A 154 3.29 14.06 18.50
C VAL A 154 3.28 15.11 19.59
N VAL A 155 3.27 14.67 20.84
CA VAL A 155 3.31 15.55 22.02
C VAL A 155 4.61 15.28 22.77
N VAL A 156 5.45 16.30 22.91
CA VAL A 156 6.63 16.26 23.79
C VAL A 156 6.20 16.76 25.16
N LYS A 157 6.47 15.99 26.21
CA LYS A 157 6.22 16.36 27.61
C LYS A 157 7.52 16.64 28.32
#